data_AF-A0A359BEJ0-F1
#
_entry.id   AF-A0A359BEJ0-F1
#
_cell.length_a   1.000
_cell.length_b   1.000
_cell.length_c   1.000
_cell.angle_alpha   90.00
_cell.angle_beta   90.00
_cell.angle_gamma   90.00
#
_symmetry.space_group_name_H-M   'P 1'
#
loop_
_entity.id
_entity.type
_entity.pdbx_description
1 polymer ?
#
loop_
_entity_poly.entity_id
_entity_poly.type
_entity_poly.pdbx_seq_one_letter_code
_entity_poly.pdbx_strand_id
1 'polypeptide(L)' 'FGITILDPVNNGGWYVPNGLLLLPPSAFFIIGFLIWGIRAWKTAQVEADEFKIAPNSKAKEA' A
#
# COMPACT_ATOMS: atom_id res chain seq x y z
N PHE A 1 14.32 24.56 -14.07
CA PHE A 1 12.90 24.20 -13.85
C PHE A 1 12.24 24.01 -15.21
N GLY A 2 11.43 22.95 -15.40
CA GLY A 2 10.59 22.83 -16.61
C GLY A 2 10.89 21.71 -17.61
N ILE A 3 11.61 20.64 -17.23
CA ILE A 3 11.68 19.44 -18.08
C ILE A 3 10.62 18.46 -17.58
N THR A 4 9.50 18.39 -18.29
CA THR A 4 8.46 17.38 -18.07
C THR A 4 8.90 16.10 -18.77
N ILE A 5 9.39 15.12 -18.01
CA ILE A 5 9.89 13.85 -18.55
C ILE A 5 8.73 12.93 -18.97
N LEU A 6 7.61 12.97 -18.22
CA LEU A 6 6.42 12.17 -18.44
C LEU A 6 5.28 13.08 -18.88
N ASP A 7 5.25 13.39 -20.16
CA ASP A 7 4.17 14.19 -20.75
C ASP A 7 2.95 13.28 -21.01
N PRO A 8 1.77 13.54 -20.42
CA PRO A 8 0.59 12.73 -20.63
C PRO A 8 0.09 12.80 -22.08
N VAL A 9 -0.48 11.70 -22.58
CA VAL A 9 -1.10 11.64 -23.92
C VAL A 9 -2.13 12.75 -24.18
N ASN A 10 -2.84 13.21 -23.14
CA ASN A 10 -3.82 14.31 -23.25
C ASN A 10 -3.19 15.65 -23.67
N ASN A 11 -1.88 15.82 -23.46
CA ASN A 11 -1.12 17.01 -23.80
C ASN A 11 -0.19 16.79 -25.01
N GLY A 12 -0.38 15.69 -25.75
CA GLY A 12 0.47 15.33 -26.91
C GLY A 12 1.74 14.54 -26.55
N GLY A 13 1.87 14.13 -25.28
CA GLY A 13 2.96 13.28 -24.82
C GLY A 13 2.75 11.79 -25.11
N TRP A 14 3.64 10.97 -24.55
CA TRP A 14 3.67 9.51 -24.77
C TRP A 14 3.23 8.71 -23.54
N TYR A 15 3.06 9.35 -22.39
CA TYR A 15 2.75 8.68 -21.13
C TYR A 15 1.23 8.52 -20.96
N VAL A 16 0.77 7.29 -20.75
CA VAL A 16 -0.64 7.01 -20.41
C VAL A 16 -0.78 6.99 -18.89
N PRO A 17 -1.55 7.91 -18.28
CA PRO A 17 -1.73 7.91 -16.83
C PRO A 17 -2.45 6.64 -16.38
N ASN A 18 -1.87 5.92 -15.41
CA ASN A 18 -2.60 4.85 -14.73
C ASN A 18 -3.54 5.49 -13.68
N GLY A 19 -4.84 5.17 -13.76
CA GLY A 19 -5.87 5.73 -12.88
C GLY A 19 -5.84 5.20 -11.44
N LEU A 20 -4.70 4.65 -10.99
CA LEU A 20 -4.55 3.93 -9.72
C LEU A 20 -5.03 4.75 -8.51
N LEU A 21 -4.79 6.06 -8.54
CA LEU A 21 -5.20 6.98 -7.46
C LEU A 21 -6.64 7.52 -7.58
N LEU A 22 -7.32 7.28 -8.70
CA LEU A 22 -8.69 7.73 -8.95
C LEU A 22 -9.75 6.68 -8.59
N LEU A 23 -9.36 5.41 -8.55
CA LEU A 23 -10.29 4.31 -8.25
C LEU A 23 -10.73 4.35 -6.77
N PRO A 24 -11.96 3.91 -6.42
CA PRO A 24 -12.42 3.87 -5.03
C PRO A 24 -11.46 3.18 -4.03
N PRO A 25 -10.71 2.12 -4.40
CA PRO A 25 -9.71 1.52 -3.51
C PRO A 25 -8.46 2.38 -3.25
N SER A 26 -8.25 3.47 -4.00
CA SER A 26 -7.06 4.31 -3.88
C SER A 26 -6.88 4.93 -2.49
N ALA A 27 -8.00 5.26 -1.84
CA ALA A 27 -8.02 5.80 -0.49
C ALA A 27 -7.35 4.85 0.52
N PHE A 28 -7.50 3.53 0.34
CA PHE A 28 -6.85 2.55 1.22
C PHE A 28 -5.33 2.55 1.07
N PHE A 29 -4.80 2.79 -0.14
CA PHE A 29 -3.36 2.93 -0.33
C PHE A 29 -2.83 4.18 0.36
N ILE A 30 -3.51 5.32 0.21
CA ILE A 30 -3.08 6.58 0.83
C ILE A 30 -3.11 6.46 2.36
N ILE A 31 -4.23 6.00 2.92
CA ILE A 31 -4.38 5.82 4.37
C ILE A 31 -3.41 4.75 4.89
N GLY A 32 -3.27 3.63 4.18
CA GLY A 32 -2.34 2.56 4.51
C GLY A 32 -0.90 3.04 4.57
N PHE A 33 -0.44 3.81 3.57
CA PHE A 33 0.91 4.37 3.56
C PHE A 33 1.12 5.43 4.63
N LEU A 34 0.11 6.26 4.92
CA LEU A 34 0.18 7.23 6.01
C LEU A 34 0.36 6.55 7.36
N ILE A 35 -0.48 5.56 7.67
CA ILE A 35 -0.38 4.79 8.92
C ILE A 35 0.96 4.07 8.98
N TRP A 36 1.36 3.40 7.90
CA TRP A 36 2.62 2.69 7.84
C TRP A 36 3.83 3.63 8.04
N GLY A 37 3.86 4.79 7.38
CA GLY A 37 4.94 5.77 7.54
C GLY A 37 5.04 6.31 8.97
N ILE A 38 3.90 6.61 9.59
CA ILE A 38 3.86 7.04 10.99
C ILE A 38 4.35 5.92 11.92
N ARG A 39 3.92 4.67 11.72
CA ARG A 39 4.34 3.52 12.55
C ARG A 39 5.79 3.12 12.33
N ALA A 40 6.32 3.32 11.11
CA ALA A 40 7.72 3.07 10.78
C ALA A 40 8.65 4.08 11.47
N TRP A 41 8.22 5.34 11.61
CA TRP A 41 8.98 6.36 12.36
C TRP A 41 8.72 6.27 13.87
N LYS A 42 7.47 6.13 14.30
CA LYS A 42 7.05 6.05 15.70
C LYS A 42 6.67 4.62 16.08
N THR A 43 7.70 3.78 16.24
CA THR A 43 7.55 2.36 16.54
C THR A 43 6.88 2.05 17.88
N ALA A 44 6.77 3.03 18.78
CA ALA A 44 5.99 2.88 20.02
C ALA A 44 4.50 2.59 19.79
N GLN A 45 3.96 2.82 18.58
CA GLN A 45 2.61 2.45 18.17
C GLN A 45 2.50 1.03 17.58
N VAL A 46 3.59 0.26 17.60
CA VAL A 46 3.59 -1.14 17.16
C VAL A 46 3.26 -2.01 18.37
N GLU A 47 2.03 -2.53 18.39
CA GLU A 47 1.57 -3.47 19.41
C GLU A 47 2.31 -4.80 19.28
N ALA A 48 2.62 -5.43 20.40
CA ALA A 48 3.23 -6.76 20.43
C ALA A 48 2.16 -7.82 20.18
N ASP A 49 2.53 -8.90 19.49
CA ASP A 49 1.63 -10.03 19.27
C ASP A 49 1.25 -10.65 20.62
N GLU A 50 -0.02 -10.51 21.01
CA GLU A 50 -0.55 -11.08 22.26
C GLU A 50 -0.61 -12.62 22.19
N PHE A 51 -0.79 -13.17 21.00
CA PHE A 51 -0.92 -14.61 20.76
C PHE A 51 0.04 -15.08 19.68
N LYS A 52 0.78 -16.16 19.97
CA LYS A 52 1.55 -16.88 18.95
C LYS A 52 0.59 -17.77 18.16
N ILE A 53 0.57 -17.59 16.85
CA ILE A 53 -0.22 -18.43 15.94
C ILE A 53 0.23 -19.88 16.10
N ALA A 54 -0.66 -20.75 16.56
CA ALA A 54 -0.40 -22.18 16.65
C ALA A 54 -0.38 -22.81 15.24
N PRO A 55 0.46 -23.83 14.99
CA PRO A 55 0.41 -24.56 13.73
C PRO A 55 -0.98 -25.18 13.54
N ASN A 56 -1.51 -25.09 12.32
CA ASN A 56 -2.79 -25.72 11.97
C ASN A 56 -2.73 -27.22 12.31
N SER A 57 -3.65 -27.70 13.14
CA SER A 57 -3.81 -29.12 13.40
C SER A 57 -4.24 -29.81 12.10
N LYS A 58 -3.43 -30.75 11.61
CA LYS A 58 -3.88 -31.66 10.56
C LYS A 58 -4.74 -32.73 11.22
N ALA A 59 -5.98 -32.88 10.78
CA ALA A 59 -6.80 -34.02 11.19
C ALA A 59 -6.03 -35.30 10.83
N LYS A 60 -5.73 -36.12 11.85
CA LYS A 60 -5.15 -37.44 11.64
C LYS A 60 -6.30 -38.34 11.19
N GLU A 61 -6.33 -38.69 9.91
CA GLU A 61 -7.26 -39.69 9.38
C GLU A 61 -7.06 -41.00 10.16
N ALA A 62 -8.19 -41.60 10.57
CA ALA A 62 -8.27 -42.77 11.45
C ALA A 62 -8.09 -44.08 10.68
#